data_AF-A0A915PKL1-F1
#
_entry.id   AF-A0A915PKL1-F1
#
_cell.length_a   1.000
_cell.length_b   1.000
_cell.length_c   1.000
_cell.angle_alpha   90.00
_cell.angle_beta   90.00
_cell.angle_gamma   90.00
#
_symmetry.space_group_name_H-M   'P 1'
#
loop_
_entity.id
_entity.type
_entity.pdbx_description
1 polymer ?
#
loop_
_entity_poly.entity_id
_entity_poly.type
_entity_poly.pdbx_seq_one_letter_code
_entity_poly.pdbx_strand_id
1 'polypeptide(L)'
;MNGCIETTVKPTQATEHCEIDTTTVVSTTFEPSPTESSEILSTTEIFEPTEDSSGVKCLEASGIFPHPSDCHLFIHCAHGHPYVKQCAMGTFYNVEIGVCDHLDNAPETCK
;
A
#
# COMPACT_ATOMS: atom_id res chain seq x y z
N MET A 1 35.17 -40.65 -1.64
CA MET A 1 36.28 -39.67 -1.78
C MET A 1 36.47 -39.40 -3.25
N ASN A 2 36.32 -38.13 -3.67
CA ASN A 2 36.72 -37.57 -4.97
C ASN A 2 36.02 -38.17 -6.23
N GLY A 3 35.67 -37.39 -7.24
CA GLY A 3 35.73 -35.94 -7.38
C GLY A 3 35.16 -35.51 -8.74
N CYS A 4 34.60 -34.32 -8.80
CA CYS A 4 33.99 -33.78 -10.02
C CYS A 4 35.08 -33.35 -11.02
N ILE A 5 34.83 -33.49 -12.33
CA ILE A 5 35.26 -32.48 -13.30
C ILE A 5 34.08 -32.06 -14.16
N GLU A 6 33.69 -30.80 -14.00
CA GLU A 6 32.76 -30.10 -14.86
C GLU A 6 33.45 -29.80 -16.20
N THR A 7 32.74 -29.90 -17.31
CA THR A 7 33.24 -29.34 -18.58
C THR A 7 32.08 -28.78 -19.39
N THR A 8 32.14 -27.48 -19.62
CA THR A 8 31.05 -26.66 -20.14
C THR A 8 30.63 -27.04 -21.57
N VAL A 9 29.36 -27.42 -21.75
CA VAL A 9 28.73 -27.57 -23.08
C VAL A 9 27.58 -26.58 -23.26
N LYS A 10 27.83 -25.58 -24.12
CA LYS A 10 26.84 -24.79 -24.87
C LYS A 10 26.33 -25.70 -26.02
N PRO A 11 25.03 -25.73 -26.45
CA PRO A 11 24.21 -24.57 -26.79
C PRO A 11 22.67 -24.67 -26.52
N THR A 12 21.97 -23.66 -27.03
CA THR A 12 20.52 -23.39 -27.13
C THR A 12 19.64 -24.48 -27.80
N GLN A 13 18.42 -24.64 -27.28
CA GLN A 13 17.20 -25.29 -27.86
C GLN A 13 17.26 -26.75 -28.36
N ALA A 14 16.56 -27.66 -27.66
CA ALA A 14 15.43 -28.42 -28.23
C ALA A 14 14.65 -29.25 -27.18
N THR A 15 13.36 -29.37 -27.44
CA THR A 15 12.24 -30.13 -26.83
C THR A 15 12.50 -31.56 -26.31
N GLU A 16 12.05 -31.85 -25.08
CA GLU A 16 11.39 -33.09 -24.58
C GLU A 16 11.08 -32.93 -23.07
N HIS A 17 10.25 -33.68 -22.33
CA HIS A 17 9.18 -34.72 -22.53
C HIS A 17 8.15 -34.47 -21.37
N CYS A 18 6.86 -34.88 -21.33
CA CYS A 18 6.30 -36.23 -21.19
C CYS A 18 4.76 -36.15 -21.02
N GLU A 19 4.04 -37.22 -21.36
CA GLU A 19 2.59 -37.42 -21.14
C GLU A 19 2.38 -38.61 -20.16
N ILE A 20 1.27 -38.81 -19.43
CA ILE A 20 -0.06 -38.17 -19.30
C ILE A 20 -0.40 -38.01 -17.79
N ASP A 21 -1.50 -37.33 -17.42
CA ASP A 21 -2.59 -38.01 -16.67
C ASP A 21 -3.92 -37.25 -16.67
N THR A 22 -5.02 -37.96 -16.36
CA THR A 22 -6.41 -37.48 -16.46
C THR A 22 -7.01 -37.19 -15.08
N THR A 23 -7.94 -36.21 -15.01
CA THR A 23 -8.91 -36.01 -13.90
C THR A 23 -8.43 -35.18 -12.70
N THR A 24 -9.01 -33.97 -12.56
CA THR A 24 -9.98 -33.67 -11.48
C THR A 24 -10.73 -32.39 -11.84
N VAL A 25 -12.02 -32.52 -12.15
CA VAL A 25 -12.92 -31.36 -12.23
C VAL A 25 -13.27 -30.90 -10.81
N VAL A 26 -12.48 -29.96 -10.27
CA VAL A 26 -12.85 -29.28 -9.03
C VAL A 26 -14.11 -28.46 -9.32
N SER A 27 -15.23 -28.90 -8.76
CA SER A 27 -16.48 -28.16 -8.82
C SER A 27 -16.34 -26.90 -7.96
N THR A 28 -16.16 -25.76 -8.61
CA THR A 28 -16.30 -24.46 -7.95
C THR A 28 -17.77 -24.26 -7.59
N THR A 29 -18.09 -24.33 -6.30
CA THR A 29 -19.29 -23.66 -5.79
C THR A 29 -19.12 -22.18 -6.11
N PHE A 30 -19.84 -21.69 -7.11
CA PHE A 30 -20.04 -20.26 -7.30
C PHE A 30 -20.89 -19.80 -6.11
N GLU A 31 -20.22 -19.37 -5.05
CA GLU A 31 -20.86 -18.61 -3.99
C GLU A 31 -21.45 -17.35 -4.65
N PRO A 32 -22.76 -17.11 -4.54
CA PRO A 32 -23.33 -15.87 -5.05
C PRO A 32 -22.76 -14.75 -4.18
N SER A 33 -21.82 -13.99 -4.75
CA SER A 33 -21.32 -12.76 -4.14
C SER A 33 -22.53 -11.92 -3.74
N PRO A 34 -22.69 -11.58 -2.44
CA PRO A 34 -23.83 -10.80 -1.99
C PRO A 34 -23.76 -9.42 -2.63
N THR A 35 -24.52 -9.27 -3.70
CA THR A 35 -24.79 -7.97 -4.33
C THR A 35 -25.81 -7.25 -3.45
N GLU A 36 -25.37 -6.71 -2.32
CA GLU A 36 -26.14 -5.70 -1.62
C GLU A 36 -25.72 -4.32 -2.13
N SER A 37 -26.54 -3.83 -3.06
CA SER A 37 -26.50 -2.45 -3.51
C SER A 37 -27.28 -1.58 -2.52
N SER A 38 -26.74 -0.39 -2.28
CA SER A 38 -27.41 0.75 -1.63
C SER A 38 -27.67 0.61 -0.12
N GLU A 39 -26.86 1.33 0.65
CA GLU A 39 -27.40 2.56 1.25
C GLU A 39 -26.55 3.77 0.82
N ILE A 40 -27.06 4.55 -0.13
CA ILE A 40 -26.52 5.89 -0.41
C ILE A 40 -27.01 6.86 0.68
N LEU A 41 -26.47 6.71 1.89
CA LEU A 41 -26.60 7.76 2.88
C LEU A 41 -25.71 8.94 2.44
N SER A 42 -26.29 9.81 1.62
CA SER A 42 -25.77 11.14 1.33
C SER A 42 -25.86 12.01 2.59
N THR A 43 -25.15 11.59 3.64
CA THR A 43 -24.92 12.45 4.80
C THR A 43 -24.15 13.67 4.27
N THR A 44 -24.73 14.84 4.48
CA THR A 44 -23.97 16.07 4.32
C THR A 44 -23.07 16.14 5.54
N GLU A 45 -21.95 15.41 5.48
CA GLU A 45 -20.81 15.72 6.32
C GLU A 45 -20.46 17.17 5.97
N ILE A 46 -20.97 18.09 6.79
CA ILE A 46 -20.13 19.23 7.15
C ILE A 46 -18.91 18.54 7.75
N PHE A 47 -17.87 18.36 6.92
CA PHE A 47 -16.56 17.95 7.39
C PHE A 47 -16.15 19.05 8.36
N GLU A 48 -16.52 18.87 9.64
CA GLU A 48 -15.90 19.57 10.74
C GLU A 48 -14.41 19.40 10.47
N PRO A 49 -13.64 20.50 10.31
CA PRO A 49 -12.20 20.35 10.18
C PRO A 49 -11.79 19.53 11.39
N THR A 50 -11.13 18.39 11.15
CA THR A 50 -10.76 17.45 12.20
C THR A 50 -9.72 18.12 13.07
N GLU A 51 -10.20 18.95 14.00
CA GLU A 51 -9.55 19.47 15.19
C GLU A 51 -9.35 18.29 16.16
N ASP A 52 -8.70 17.24 15.66
CA ASP A 52 -8.04 16.27 16.51
C ASP A 52 -7.14 17.11 17.42
N SER A 53 -7.49 17.11 18.70
CA SER A 53 -7.13 18.19 19.61
C SER A 53 -5.66 18.09 20.09
N SER A 54 -4.82 17.40 19.33
CA SER A 54 -3.38 17.20 19.50
C SER A 54 -2.54 18.47 19.29
N GLY A 55 -3.17 19.63 19.04
CA GLY A 55 -2.47 20.92 18.93
C GLY A 55 -1.55 21.03 17.71
N VAL A 56 -1.87 20.27 16.65
CA VAL A 56 -1.12 20.24 15.39
C VAL A 56 -0.99 21.67 14.83
N LYS A 57 0.25 22.11 14.60
CA LYS A 57 0.55 23.43 14.01
C LYS A 57 1.37 23.30 12.74
N CYS A 58 1.11 24.22 11.82
CA CYS A 58 1.96 24.47 10.69
C CYS A 58 3.28 25.10 11.11
N LEU A 59 4.40 24.51 10.68
CA LEU A 59 5.72 25.15 10.77
C LEU A 59 5.82 26.30 9.76
N GLU A 60 5.31 26.11 8.55
CA GLU A 60 5.28 27.11 7.47
C GLU A 60 3.86 27.38 6.99
N ALA A 61 3.64 28.55 6.37
CA ALA A 61 2.33 28.96 5.87
C ALA A 61 1.74 28.02 4.79
N SER A 62 2.59 27.25 4.10
CA SER A 62 2.19 26.24 3.13
C SER A 62 3.21 25.10 3.07
N GLY A 63 2.76 23.86 2.94
CA GLY A 63 3.65 22.69 2.80
C GLY A 63 2.97 21.40 3.25
N ILE A 64 3.68 20.28 3.16
CA ILE A 64 3.21 18.99 3.69
C ILE A 64 4.24 18.46 4.69
N PHE A 65 3.77 18.10 5.88
CA PHE A 65 4.61 17.72 7.03
C PHE A 65 4.19 16.36 7.60
N PRO A 66 5.10 15.57 8.19
CA PRO A 66 4.74 14.34 8.87
C PRO A 66 3.89 14.64 10.12
N HIS A 67 2.91 13.80 10.41
CA HIS A 67 2.17 13.89 11.66
C HIS A 67 3.01 13.35 12.83
N PRO A 68 3.04 14.02 14.01
CA PRO A 68 3.98 13.69 15.08
C PRO A 68 3.67 12.39 15.84
N SER A 69 2.49 11.78 15.64
CA SER A 69 2.02 10.63 16.42
C SER A 69 1.52 9.45 15.59
N ASP A 70 1.38 9.58 14.27
CA ASP A 70 0.92 8.49 13.40
C ASP A 70 1.50 8.67 12.01
N CYS A 71 2.22 7.66 11.53
CA CYS A 71 2.92 7.69 10.24
C CYS A 71 1.98 7.50 9.03
N HIS A 72 0.74 7.06 9.24
CA HIS A 72 -0.30 7.08 8.21
C HIS A 72 -0.93 8.47 8.05
N LEU A 73 -0.65 9.40 8.95
CA LEU A 73 -1.17 10.76 8.90
C LEU A 73 -0.09 11.75 8.41
N PHE A 74 -0.54 12.75 7.66
CA PHE A 74 0.26 13.90 7.25
C PHE A 74 -0.51 15.19 7.41
N ILE A 75 0.21 16.29 7.55
CA ILE A 75 -0.34 17.62 7.80
C ILE A 75 -0.11 18.43 6.52
N HIS A 76 -1.17 18.63 5.73
CA HIS A 76 -1.13 19.60 4.64
C HIS A 76 -1.45 20.98 5.21
N CYS A 77 -0.49 21.90 5.15
CA CYS A 77 -0.67 23.29 5.56
C CYS A 77 -1.03 24.13 4.35
N ALA A 78 -2.10 24.93 4.46
CA ALA A 78 -2.45 25.95 3.49
C ALA A 78 -2.90 27.23 4.20
N HIS A 79 -2.30 28.37 3.83
CA HIS A 79 -2.51 29.68 4.48
C HIS A 79 -2.30 29.68 6.01
N GLY A 80 -1.40 28.81 6.50
CA GLY A 80 -1.13 28.63 7.93
C GLY A 80 -2.15 27.75 8.67
N HIS A 81 -3.20 27.26 7.99
CA HIS A 81 -4.16 26.31 8.55
C HIS A 81 -3.67 24.87 8.32
N PRO A 82 -3.57 24.04 9.38
CA PRO A 82 -3.23 22.64 9.27
C PRO A 82 -4.45 21.81 8.85
N TYR A 83 -4.28 20.96 7.85
CA TYR A 83 -5.27 19.97 7.44
C TYR A 83 -4.63 18.59 7.60
N VAL A 84 -4.99 17.89 8.68
CA VAL A 84 -4.58 16.49 8.87
C VAL A 84 -5.27 15.64 7.81
N LYS A 85 -4.51 14.74 7.19
CA LYS A 85 -4.97 13.84 6.13
C LYS A 85 -4.34 12.46 6.34
N GLN A 86 -5.09 11.42 6.02
CA GLN A 86 -4.62 10.05 6.08
C GLN A 86 -4.15 9.57 4.71
N CYS A 87 -3.05 8.82 4.71
CA CYS A 87 -2.55 8.05 3.58
C CYS A 87 -3.48 6.87 3.26
N ALA A 88 -3.34 6.29 2.06
CA ALA A 88 -4.06 5.08 1.71
C ALA A 88 -3.65 3.91 2.62
N MET A 89 -4.53 2.92 2.79
CA MET A 89 -4.23 1.77 3.66
C MET A 89 -2.94 1.06 3.24
N GLY A 90 -2.04 0.83 4.20
CA GLY A 90 -0.71 0.24 3.95
C GLY A 90 0.33 1.22 3.38
N THR A 91 0.03 2.52 3.30
CA THR A 91 0.98 3.56 2.90
C THR A 91 1.20 4.60 4.01
N PHE A 92 2.39 5.18 4.02
CA PHE A 92 2.94 6.03 5.08
C PHE A 92 3.50 7.30 4.46
N TYR A 93 3.50 8.42 5.20
CA TYR A 93 4.01 9.68 4.65
C TYR A 93 5.54 9.65 4.53
N ASN A 94 6.04 9.66 3.29
CA ASN A 94 7.47 9.76 2.99
C ASN A 94 7.88 11.23 2.89
N VAL A 95 8.69 11.68 3.86
CA VAL A 95 9.20 13.04 3.96
C VAL A 95 10.20 13.43 2.86
N GLU A 96 10.84 12.47 2.19
CA GLU A 96 11.84 12.74 1.14
C GLU A 96 11.19 13.13 -0.18
N ILE A 97 10.04 12.55 -0.50
CA ILE A 97 9.28 12.79 -1.74
C ILE A 97 7.97 13.56 -1.52
N GLY A 98 7.57 13.79 -0.27
CA GLY A 98 6.40 14.60 0.09
C GLY A 98 5.04 13.96 -0.21
N VAL A 99 4.99 12.62 -0.31
CA VAL A 99 3.77 11.86 -0.64
C VAL A 99 3.66 10.58 0.20
N CYS A 100 2.48 9.97 0.20
CA CYS A 100 2.28 8.65 0.79
C CYS A 100 2.94 7.56 -0.08
N ASP A 101 3.74 6.71 0.55
CA ASP A 101 4.55 5.67 -0.09
C ASP A 101 4.51 4.36 0.74
N HIS A 102 5.13 3.28 0.24
CA HIS A 102 5.17 2.01 0.95
C HIS A 102 6.06 2.05 2.20
N LEU A 103 5.78 1.16 3.17
CA LEU A 103 6.49 1.07 4.46
C LEU A 103 8.02 0.93 4.33
N ASP A 104 8.50 0.26 3.27
CA ASP A 104 9.94 0.10 3.01
C ASP A 104 10.68 1.45 2.86
N ASN A 105 9.99 2.45 2.31
CA ASN A 105 10.47 3.80 2.06
C ASN A 105 10.08 4.79 3.18
N ALA A 106 9.35 4.34 4.20
CA ALA A 106 9.05 5.16 5.36
C ALA A 106 10.31 5.37 6.23
N PRO A 107 10.42 6.51 6.95
CA PRO A 107 11.51 6.70 7.88
C PRO A 107 11.49 5.62 8.98
N GLU A 108 12.66 5.25 9.50
CA GLU A 108 12.82 4.15 10.49
C GLU A 108 11.98 4.34 11.78
N THR A 109 11.52 5.55 12.08
CA THR A 109 10.58 5.84 13.18
C THR A 109 9.15 5.33 12.93
N CYS A 110 8.89 4.80 11.74
CA CYS A 110 7.58 4.33 11.25
C CYS A 110 7.58 2.85 10.84
N LYS A 111 8.70 2.12 11.02
CA LYS A 111 8.83 0.67 10.78
C LYS A 111 8.67 -0.14 12.08
#